data_AF-A0A925FP02-F1
#
_entry.id   AF-A0A925FP02-F1
#
_cell.length_a   1.000
_cell.length_b   1.000
_cell.length_c   1.000
_cell.angle_alpha   90.00
_cell.angle_beta   90.00
_cell.angle_gamma   90.00
#
_symmetry.space_group_name_H-M   'P 1'
#
loop_
_entity.id
_entity.type
_entity.pdbx_description
1 polymer ?
#
loop_
_entity_poly.entity_id
_entity_poly.type
_entity_poly.pdbx_seq_one_letter_code
_entity_poly.pdbx_strand_id
1 'polypeptide(L)'
;MHQRELMTEADIHAFGVEIVCKQLEKDGWLIDSADALADIRTEPQIVAQKDDEFAFFVVRTGLYPGRGRFEEGNEVFQTLVRHAREHGASCYFASVGIANSEGETEEEMSVPIKGVAYNVEFDGLVKMELPAEE
;
A
#
# COMPACT_ATOMS: atom_id res chain seq x y z
N MET A 1 3.28 -23.21 -25.77
CA MET A 1 2.49 -22.08 -25.22
C MET A 1 3.05 -21.83 -23.82
N HIS A 2 3.83 -20.76 -23.62
CA HIS A 2 4.19 -20.35 -22.25
C HIS A 2 2.94 -19.68 -21.69
N GLN A 3 2.17 -20.40 -20.87
CA GLN A 3 1.00 -19.83 -20.23
C GLN A 3 1.52 -18.84 -19.18
N ARG A 4 1.37 -17.54 -19.47
CA ARG A 4 1.75 -16.49 -18.53
C ARG A 4 0.89 -16.62 -17.28
N GLU A 5 1.52 -16.66 -16.12
CA GLU A 5 0.82 -16.79 -14.84
C GLU A 5 0.26 -15.43 -14.41
N LEU A 6 -0.96 -15.42 -13.90
CA LEU A 6 -1.59 -14.21 -13.37
C LEU A 6 -1.22 -14.02 -11.89
N MET A 7 -1.11 -12.78 -11.45
CA MET A 7 -0.99 -12.45 -10.03
C MET A 7 -2.33 -12.66 -9.34
N THR A 8 -2.29 -13.25 -8.16
CA THR A 8 -3.42 -13.29 -7.24
C THR A 8 -3.61 -11.94 -6.56
N GLU A 9 -4.73 -11.72 -5.88
CA GLU A 9 -4.95 -10.51 -5.07
C GLU A 9 -3.85 -10.32 -4.01
N ALA A 10 -3.40 -11.41 -3.39
CA ALA A 10 -2.29 -11.39 -2.44
C ALA A 10 -0.95 -11.00 -3.11
N ASP A 11 -0.67 -11.52 -4.31
CA ASP A 11 0.51 -11.11 -5.09
C ASP A 11 0.46 -9.61 -5.43
N ILE A 12 -0.71 -9.10 -5.85
CA ILE A 12 -0.91 -7.68 -6.20
C ILE A 12 -0.71 -6.80 -4.96
N HIS A 13 -1.30 -7.20 -3.84
CA HIS A 13 -1.15 -6.48 -2.58
C HIS A 13 0.32 -6.44 -2.14
N ALA A 14 0.99 -7.60 -2.10
CA ALA A 14 2.40 -7.69 -1.74
C ALA A 14 3.31 -6.86 -2.65
N PHE A 15 3.01 -6.84 -3.95
CA PHE A 15 3.74 -5.99 -4.89
C PHE A 15 3.60 -4.50 -4.58
N GLY A 16 2.40 -4.04 -4.23
CA GLY A 16 2.21 -2.65 -3.81
C GLY A 16 2.90 -2.31 -2.48
N VAL A 17 2.95 -3.25 -1.52
CA VAL A 17 3.73 -3.08 -0.29
C VAL A 17 5.22 -2.90 -0.63
N GLU A 18 5.77 -3.73 -1.52
CA GLU A 18 7.17 -3.59 -1.96
C GLU A 18 7.44 -2.24 -2.64
N ILE A 19 6.52 -1.78 -3.49
CA ILE A 19 6.60 -0.47 -4.13
C ILE A 19 6.67 0.65 -3.09
N VAL A 20 5.79 0.61 -2.09
CA VAL A 20 5.75 1.62 -1.04
C VAL A 20 7.01 1.57 -0.18
N CYS A 21 7.51 0.39 0.19
CA CYS A 21 8.79 0.27 0.89
C CYS A 21 9.93 0.95 0.11
N LYS A 22 10.07 0.63 -1.18
CA LYS A 22 11.12 1.24 -2.04
C LYS A 22 10.97 2.75 -2.15
N GLN A 23 9.74 3.26 -2.15
CA GLN A 23 9.49 4.70 -2.18
C GLN A 23 9.87 5.36 -0.85
N LEU A 24 9.46 4.75 0.27
CA LEU A 24 9.80 5.19 1.63
C LEU A 24 11.33 5.23 1.83
N GLU A 25 12.06 4.20 1.42
CA GLU A 25 13.52 4.16 1.49
C GLU A 25 14.17 5.31 0.70
N LYS A 26 13.66 5.60 -0.52
CA LYS A 26 14.14 6.74 -1.33
C LYS A 26 13.84 8.08 -0.67
N ASP A 27 12.71 8.19 0.01
CA ASP A 27 12.32 9.36 0.78
C ASP A 27 13.06 9.47 2.12
N GLY A 28 13.92 8.51 2.46
CA GLY A 28 14.80 8.53 3.64
C GLY A 28 14.20 7.88 4.89
N TRP A 29 13.13 7.10 4.75
CA TRP A 29 12.59 6.28 5.83
C TRP A 29 13.41 5.00 6.00
N LEU A 30 13.62 4.61 7.25
CA LEU A 30 14.22 3.33 7.64
C LEU A 30 13.09 2.34 7.95
N ILE A 31 12.96 1.30 7.14
CA ILE A 31 11.93 0.27 7.34
C ILE A 31 12.30 -0.62 8.53
N ASP A 32 11.49 -0.58 9.59
CA ASP A 32 11.63 -1.47 10.75
C ASP A 32 10.98 -2.83 10.48
N SER A 33 9.81 -2.84 9.85
CA SER A 33 9.13 -4.06 9.44
C SER A 33 8.26 -3.84 8.21
N ALA A 34 8.11 -4.87 7.40
CA ALA A 34 7.17 -4.91 6.29
C ALA A 34 6.57 -6.31 6.19
N ASP A 35 5.26 -6.40 6.35
CA ASP A 35 4.49 -7.64 6.26
C ASP A 35 3.26 -7.44 5.37
N ALA A 36 3.34 -7.97 4.15
CA ALA A 36 2.23 -7.93 3.20
C ALA A 36 1.10 -8.91 3.53
N LEU A 37 1.28 -9.80 4.51
CA LEU A 37 0.26 -10.74 4.97
C LEU A 37 -0.42 -10.27 6.26
N ALA A 38 0.01 -9.13 6.81
CA ALA A 38 -0.60 -8.53 7.99
C ALA A 38 -2.10 -8.28 7.78
N ASP A 39 -2.87 -8.39 8.86
CA ASP A 39 -4.33 -8.20 8.77
C ASP A 39 -4.66 -6.77 8.33
N ILE A 40 -5.22 -6.68 7.14
CA ILE A 40 -5.47 -5.42 6.44
C ILE A 40 -6.38 -4.44 7.21
N ARG A 41 -7.17 -4.94 8.17
CA ARG A 41 -8.14 -4.17 8.96
C ARG A 41 -7.61 -3.73 10.32
N THR A 42 -6.54 -4.34 10.80
CA THR A 42 -6.09 -4.16 12.18
C THR A 42 -4.61 -3.84 12.30
N GLU A 43 -3.79 -4.25 11.33
CA GLU A 43 -2.34 -4.11 11.35
C GLU A 43 -1.82 -3.26 10.18
N PRO A 44 -0.74 -2.49 10.40
CA PRO A 44 -0.03 -1.84 9.31
C PRO A 44 0.72 -2.86 8.46
N GLN A 45 0.87 -2.58 7.18
CA GLN A 45 1.69 -3.41 6.29
C GLN A 45 3.17 -3.06 6.41
N ILE A 46 3.48 -1.80 6.75
CA ILE A 46 4.85 -1.33 6.87
C ILE A 46 4.95 -0.46 8.12
N VAL A 47 6.04 -0.64 8.85
CA VAL A 47 6.45 0.22 9.96
C VAL A 47 7.82 0.78 9.61
N ALA A 48 7.95 2.09 9.65
CA ALA A 48 9.21 2.75 9.37
C ALA A 48 9.43 3.96 10.27
N GLN A 49 10.70 4.31 10.45
CA GLN A 49 11.12 5.49 11.18
C GLN A 49 11.89 6.44 10.26
N LYS A 50 11.64 7.74 10.41
CA LYS A 50 12.42 8.78 9.76
C LYS A 50 12.67 9.90 10.74
N ASP A 51 13.95 10.20 10.96
CA ASP A 51 14.39 11.12 12.01
C ASP A 51 13.81 10.69 13.38
N ASP A 52 12.95 11.51 13.99
CA ASP A 52 12.24 11.23 15.25
C ASP A 52 10.77 10.82 15.04
N GLU A 53 10.33 10.64 13.79
CA GLU A 53 8.97 10.21 13.46
C GLU A 53 8.91 8.69 13.25
N PHE A 54 8.10 8.03 14.08
CA PHE A 54 7.72 6.63 13.90
C PHE A 54 6.37 6.56 13.19
N ALA A 55 6.25 5.74 12.15
CA ALA A 55 5.09 5.74 11.28
C ALA A 55 4.65 4.34 10.84
N PHE A 56 3.34 4.17 10.82
CA PHE A 56 2.63 3.01 10.32
C PHE A 56 2.06 3.34 8.95
N PHE A 57 2.29 2.48 7.97
CA PHE A 57 1.78 2.65 6.62
C PHE A 57 0.82 1.52 6.27
N VAL A 58 -0.39 1.93 5.91
CA VAL A 58 -1.48 1.07 5.47
C VAL A 58 -1.54 1.16 3.96
N VAL A 59 -1.31 0.04 3.28
CA VAL A 59 -1.15 0.00 1.82
C VAL A 59 -2.37 -0.64 1.18
N ARG A 60 -2.89 -0.03 0.12
CA ARG A 60 -3.88 -0.65 -0.76
C ARG A 60 -3.38 -0.60 -2.18
N THR A 61 -3.53 -1.71 -2.88
CA THR A 61 -3.08 -1.85 -4.27
C THR A 61 -4.26 -2.21 -5.14
N GLY A 62 -4.38 -1.55 -6.28
CA GLY A 62 -5.39 -1.82 -7.30
C GLY A 62 -4.75 -1.87 -8.68
N LEU A 63 -5.47 -2.49 -9.63
CA LEU A 63 -5.07 -2.54 -11.03
C LEU A 63 -5.70 -1.37 -11.79
N TYR A 64 -5.02 -0.96 -12.86
CA TYR A 64 -5.57 -0.04 -13.85
C TYR A 64 -6.97 -0.48 -14.31
N PRO A 65 -7.89 0.46 -14.62
CA PRO A 65 -7.78 1.92 -14.48
C PRO A 65 -7.96 2.43 -13.04
N GLY A 66 -8.06 1.52 -12.07
CA GLY A 66 -8.21 1.83 -10.66
C GLY A 66 -6.88 1.95 -9.91
N ARG A 67 -7.03 2.15 -8.60
CA ARG A 67 -5.96 2.16 -7.60
C ARG A 67 -6.51 1.58 -6.30
N GLY A 68 -5.63 1.23 -5.37
CA GLY A 68 -6.06 0.72 -4.08
C GLY A 68 -6.87 1.76 -3.32
N ARG A 69 -8.09 1.41 -2.93
CA ARG A 69 -9.00 2.28 -2.19
C ARG A 69 -9.17 1.74 -0.78
N PHE A 70 -9.46 2.66 0.14
CA PHE A 70 -9.86 2.32 1.50
C PHE A 70 -11.37 2.10 1.50
N GLU A 71 -11.82 0.86 1.64
CA GLU A 71 -13.23 0.46 1.48
C GLU A 71 -13.79 -0.24 2.73
N GLU A 72 -12.96 -0.48 3.74
CA GLU A 72 -13.30 -1.24 4.92
C GLU A 72 -14.15 -0.46 5.93
N GLY A 73 -14.30 0.85 5.72
CA GLY A 73 -15.18 1.72 6.50
C GLY A 73 -14.50 2.40 7.68
N ASN A 74 -15.27 3.29 8.33
CA ASN A 74 -14.76 4.19 9.37
C ASN A 74 -14.26 3.45 10.62
N GLU A 75 -14.80 2.28 10.95
CA GLU A 75 -14.38 1.48 12.10
C GLU A 75 -12.94 0.97 11.94
N VAL A 76 -12.60 0.49 10.73
CA VAL A 76 -11.25 0.03 10.40
C VAL A 76 -10.27 1.21 10.36
N PHE A 77 -10.69 2.34 9.80
CA PHE A 77 -9.90 3.58 9.84
C PHE A 77 -9.55 3.96 11.28
N GLN A 78 -10.54 4.03 12.17
CA GLN A 78 -10.33 4.35 13.58
C GLN A 78 -9.44 3.33 14.28
N THR A 79 -9.60 2.04 13.97
CA THR A 79 -8.81 0.96 14.57
C THR A 79 -7.32 1.14 14.24
N LEU A 80 -6.99 1.34 12.97
CA LEU A 80 -5.61 1.54 12.51
C LEU A 80 -4.98 2.81 13.09
N VAL A 81 -5.73 3.92 13.12
CA VAL A 81 -5.24 5.18 13.68
C VAL A 81 -5.02 5.09 15.20
N ARG A 82 -5.94 4.45 15.92
CA ARG A 82 -5.77 4.21 17.37
C ARG A 82 -4.59 3.30 17.64
N HIS A 83 -4.43 2.23 16.87
CA HIS A 83 -3.31 1.31 17.00
C HIS A 83 -1.97 2.02 16.79
N ALA A 84 -1.83 2.83 15.75
CA ALA A 84 -0.64 3.66 15.55
C ALA A 84 -0.41 4.61 16.75
N ARG A 85 -1.45 5.32 17.19
CA ARG A 85 -1.36 6.27 18.31
C ARG A 85 -0.96 5.62 19.63
N GLU A 86 -1.46 4.42 19.93
CA GLU A 86 -1.09 3.64 21.13
C GLU A 86 0.39 3.27 21.15
N HIS A 87 0.99 3.13 19.96
CA HIS A 87 2.41 2.87 19.77
C HIS A 87 3.25 4.15 19.58
N GLY A 88 2.65 5.33 19.71
CA GLY A 88 3.32 6.62 19.47
C GLY A 88 3.68 6.86 18.00
N ALA A 89 3.06 6.13 17.08
CA ALA A 89 3.28 6.23 15.65
C ALA A 89 2.24 7.13 14.97
N SER A 90 2.63 7.79 13.89
CA SER A 90 1.70 8.37 12.91
C SER A 90 1.13 7.28 12.02
N CYS A 91 -0.14 7.38 11.62
CA CYS A 91 -0.76 6.46 10.67
C CYS A 91 -0.85 7.13 9.29
N TYR A 92 -0.36 6.46 8.25
CA TYR A 92 -0.42 6.91 6.86
C TYR A 92 -1.10 5.88 5.97
N PHE A 93 -1.84 6.36 4.99
CA PHE A 93 -2.46 5.57 3.96
C PHE A 93 -1.72 5.77 2.63
N ALA A 94 -1.38 4.65 1.98
CA ALA A 94 -0.73 4.59 0.68
C ALA A 94 -1.68 3.94 -0.34
N SER A 95 -2.13 4.72 -1.32
CA SER A 95 -2.91 4.24 -2.46
C SER A 95 -2.00 3.96 -3.64
N VAL A 96 -1.94 2.70 -4.06
CA VAL A 96 -1.09 2.24 -5.17
C VAL A 96 -1.97 1.74 -6.32
N GLY A 97 -1.75 2.26 -7.51
CA GLY A 97 -2.25 1.73 -8.77
C GLY A 97 -1.10 1.08 -9.54
N ILE A 98 -1.34 -0.11 -10.09
CA ILE A 98 -0.38 -0.77 -10.99
C ILE A 98 -1.03 -1.02 -12.35
N ALA A 99 -0.31 -0.69 -13.41
CA ALA A 99 -0.71 -0.92 -14.79
C ALA A 99 0.35 -1.76 -15.49
N ASN A 100 -0.05 -2.84 -16.16
CA ASN A 100 0.87 -3.70 -16.89
C ASN A 100 1.56 -2.91 -18.01
N SER A 101 2.88 -2.79 -17.96
CA SER A 101 3.66 -1.99 -18.91
C SER A 101 3.73 -2.62 -20.32
N GLU A 102 3.42 -3.91 -20.46
CA GLU A 102 3.34 -4.55 -21.79
C GLU A 102 1.99 -4.31 -22.49
N GLY A 103 0.97 -3.81 -21.78
CA GLY A 103 -0.35 -3.56 -22.35
C GLY A 103 -0.37 -2.30 -23.20
N GLU A 104 -0.87 -2.41 -24.44
CA GLU A 104 -1.05 -1.26 -25.34
C GLU A 104 -2.47 -0.68 -25.22
N THR A 105 -3.44 -1.51 -24.82
CA THR A 105 -4.83 -1.13 -24.56
C THR A 105 -5.15 -1.06 -23.07
N GLU A 106 -6.21 -0.33 -22.70
CA GLU A 106 -6.69 -0.23 -21.32
C GLU A 106 -7.00 -1.62 -20.71
N GLU A 107 -7.56 -2.52 -21.52
CA GLU A 107 -7.86 -3.90 -21.10
C GLU A 107 -6.58 -4.66 -20.76
N GLU A 108 -5.54 -4.55 -21.60
CA GLU A 108 -4.26 -5.24 -21.39
C GLU A 108 -3.47 -4.66 -20.21
N MET A 109 -3.50 -3.34 -20.03
CA MET A 109 -2.91 -2.66 -18.87
C MET A 109 -3.53 -3.12 -17.54
N SER A 110 -4.79 -3.58 -17.58
CA SER A 110 -5.52 -4.10 -16.42
C SER A 110 -5.17 -5.55 -16.09
N VAL A 111 -4.40 -6.26 -16.92
CA VAL A 111 -4.11 -7.69 -16.73
C VAL A 111 -2.89 -7.88 -15.82
N PRO A 112 -3.05 -8.55 -14.66
CA PRO A 112 -1.96 -8.73 -13.72
C PRO A 112 -1.10 -9.96 -14.09
N ILE A 113 -0.10 -9.81 -14.96
CA ILE A 113 0.83 -10.87 -15.38
C ILE A 113 2.07 -10.93 -14.47
N LYS A 114 2.47 -12.12 -14.03
CA LYS A 114 3.72 -12.33 -13.29
C LYS A 114 4.95 -12.17 -14.22
N GLY A 115 5.99 -11.53 -13.68
CA GLY A 115 7.30 -11.44 -14.35
C GLY A 115 7.43 -10.34 -15.40
N VAL A 116 6.45 -9.43 -15.50
CA VAL A 116 6.50 -8.27 -16.39
C VAL A 116 6.70 -6.99 -15.57
N ALA A 117 7.10 -5.91 -16.26
CA ALA A 117 7.19 -4.59 -15.64
C ALA A 117 5.79 -3.98 -15.48
N TYR A 118 5.65 -3.13 -14.46
CA TYR A 118 4.44 -2.36 -14.19
C TYR A 118 4.76 -0.88 -14.10
N ASN A 119 3.87 -0.08 -14.67
CA ASN A 119 3.78 1.34 -14.41
C ASN A 119 3.06 1.53 -13.08
N VAL A 120 3.67 2.29 -12.18
CA VAL A 120 3.16 2.53 -10.84
C VAL A 120 2.57 3.93 -10.78
N GLU A 121 1.32 4.02 -10.35
CA GLU A 121 0.69 5.26 -9.95
C GLU A 121 0.61 5.30 -8.42
N PHE A 122 1.31 6.25 -7.81
CA PHE A 122 1.33 6.44 -6.36
C PHE A 122 1.02 7.91 -6.06
N ASP A 123 -0.12 8.16 -5.43
CA ASP A 123 -0.62 9.52 -5.13
C ASP A 123 0.09 10.17 -3.93
N GLY A 124 1.01 9.44 -3.29
CA GLY A 124 1.67 9.84 -2.07
C GLY A 124 1.05 9.23 -0.81
N LEU A 125 1.43 9.79 0.33
CA LEU A 125 1.03 9.34 1.65
C LEU A 125 -0.01 10.27 2.22
N VAL A 126 -1.18 9.74 2.57
CA VAL A 126 -2.25 10.49 3.22
C VAL A 126 -2.20 10.21 4.72
N LYS A 127 -1.95 11.23 5.53
CA LYS A 127 -1.97 11.08 6.99
C LYS A 127 -3.40 10.78 7.46
N MET A 128 -3.55 9.71 8.23
CA MET A 128 -4.80 9.30 8.86
C MET A 128 -4.81 9.80 10.30
N GLU A 129 -5.64 10.78 10.60
CA GLU A 129 -5.76 11.35 11.94
C GLU A 129 -7.24 11.39 12.36
N LEU A 130 -7.49 11.11 13.63
CA LEU A 130 -8.81 11.35 14.22
C LEU A 130 -8.89 12.81 14.66
N PRO A 131 -10.07 13.45 14.52
CA PRO A 131 -10.27 14.78 15.09
C PRO A 131 -9.98 14.73 16.58
N ALA A 132 -9.33 15.77 17.11
CA ALA A 132 -9.18 15.91 18.56
C ALA A 132 -10.58 15.97 19.16
N GLU A 133 -10.91 15.04 20.05
CA GLU A 133 -12.13 15.13 20.86
C GLU A 133 -11.96 16.34 21.80
N GLU A 134 -12.70 17.42 21.54
CA GLU A 134 -12.83 18.60 22.43
C GLU A 134 -13.63 18.28 23.70
#